data_AF-A0ABD5PB78-F1
#
_entry.id   AF-A0ABD5PB78-F1
#
_cell.length_a   1.000
_cell.length_b   1.000
_cell.length_c   1.000
_cell.angle_alpha   90.00
_cell.angle_beta   90.00
_cell.angle_gamma   90.00
#
_symmetry.space_group_name_H-M   'P 1'
#
loop_
_entity.id
_entity.type
_entity.pdbx_description
1 polymer ?
#
loop_
_entity_poly.entity_id
_entity_poly.type
_entity_poly.pdbx_seq_one_letter_code
_entity_poly.pdbx_strand_id
1 'polypeptide(L)'
;MRRIVVNEGLNGLTANPQSMWPWGHLVFGYVVYSLWRRLSGNPPPTDTTALLLAFGTQFPDLVDKPLAWTFGVIPNGRSLTHSAITTTIIVVTVLYVAHRSSRLSYATAFGTGYYSHLIGDALNPLLGGSLYELGFLLWPLVPAIDYGDGGFLAHFAELELTPLFVVRILVLAVPAALLWIADGTPGTALLRWVRTRFIPE
;
A
#
# COMPACT_ATOMS: atom_id res chain seq x y z
N MET A 1 -39.63 30.61 -7.32
CA MET A 1 -38.41 29.78 -7.38
C MET A 1 -38.11 29.24 -5.99
N ARG A 2 -38.46 27.98 -5.70
CA ARG A 2 -38.08 27.30 -4.45
C ARG A 2 -36.96 26.32 -4.79
N ARG A 3 -35.79 26.48 -4.16
CA ARG A 3 -34.79 25.41 -4.04
C ARG A 3 -35.44 24.32 -3.17
N ILE A 4 -35.73 23.17 -3.77
CA ILE A 4 -36.04 21.97 -3.01
C ILE A 4 -34.69 21.30 -2.73
N VAL A 5 -34.38 21.25 -1.44
CA VAL A 5 -33.25 20.58 -0.81
C VAL A 5 -33.28 19.11 -1.23
N VAL A 6 -32.25 18.66 -1.95
CA VAL A 6 -32.05 17.24 -2.25
C VAL A 6 -31.11 16.68 -1.19
N ASN A 7 -31.72 15.93 -0.26
CA ASN A 7 -31.14 14.87 0.59
C ASN A 7 -29.76 15.12 1.23
N GLU A 8 -29.78 15.62 2.46
CA GLU A 8 -28.68 15.48 3.44
C GLU A 8 -28.60 14.06 4.06
N GLY A 9 -29.46 13.13 3.64
CA GLY A 9 -29.61 11.80 4.28
C GLY A 9 -28.68 10.67 3.79
N LEU A 10 -27.85 10.90 2.77
CA LEU A 10 -26.92 9.87 2.25
C LEU A 10 -25.46 10.08 2.67
N ASN A 11 -25.15 11.20 3.30
CA ASN A 11 -23.78 11.55 3.71
C ASN A 11 -23.31 10.75 4.95
N GLY A 12 -24.22 10.06 5.64
CA GLY A 12 -23.89 9.20 6.79
C GLY A 12 -23.39 7.79 6.43
N LEU A 13 -23.33 7.44 5.13
CA LEU A 13 -22.85 6.12 4.66
C LEU A 13 -21.52 6.19 3.90
N THR A 14 -20.97 7.38 3.71
CA THR A 14 -19.64 7.58 3.15
C THR A 14 -18.66 7.81 4.29
N ALA A 15 -18.26 6.72 4.96
CA ALA A 15 -16.97 6.71 5.64
C ALA A 15 -15.93 7.27 4.64
N ASN A 16 -15.19 8.29 5.04
CA ASN A 16 -14.19 8.97 4.22
C ASN A 16 -13.39 7.93 3.39
N PRO A 17 -13.51 7.85 2.06
CA PRO A 17 -13.02 6.70 1.30
C PRO A 17 -11.49 6.72 1.05
N GLN A 18 -10.74 7.58 1.72
CA GLN A 18 -9.60 8.22 1.06
C GLN A 18 -8.25 7.50 1.11
N SER A 19 -8.06 6.40 1.84
CA SER A 19 -6.78 5.69 1.81
C SER A 19 -6.91 4.22 2.22
N MET A 20 -6.18 3.34 1.54
CA MET A 20 -5.95 2.01 2.08
C MET A 20 -5.04 2.11 3.31
N TRP A 21 -5.33 1.32 4.33
CA TRP A 21 -4.49 1.29 5.53
C TRP A 21 -3.17 0.55 5.25
N PRO A 22 -2.09 0.82 6.03
CA PRO A 22 -0.79 0.16 5.85
C PRO A 22 -0.88 -1.37 5.72
N TRP A 23 -1.69 -2.02 6.57
CA TRP A 23 -1.92 -3.47 6.51
C TRP A 23 -2.73 -3.91 5.28
N GLY A 24 -3.60 -3.06 4.75
CA GLY A 24 -4.34 -3.30 3.51
C GLY A 24 -3.39 -3.41 2.33
N HIS A 25 -2.43 -2.48 2.20
CA HIS A 25 -1.41 -2.56 1.15
C HIS A 25 -0.52 -3.79 1.30
N LEU A 26 -0.13 -4.11 2.54
CA LEU A 26 0.68 -5.30 2.81
C LEU A 26 -0.04 -6.58 2.39
N VAL A 27 -1.31 -6.74 2.80
CA VAL A 27 -2.14 -7.90 2.45
C VAL A 27 -2.33 -7.99 0.94
N PHE A 28 -2.70 -6.89 0.29
CA PHE A 28 -2.94 -6.86 -1.15
C PHE A 28 -1.66 -7.20 -1.93
N GLY A 29 -0.54 -6.55 -1.60
CA GLY A 29 0.76 -6.82 -2.23
C GLY A 29 1.24 -8.24 -2.01
N TYR A 30 1.08 -8.79 -0.81
CA TYR A 30 1.42 -10.18 -0.51
C TYR A 30 0.65 -11.17 -1.38
N VAL A 31 -0.68 -11.01 -1.45
CA VAL A 31 -1.54 -11.88 -2.26
C VAL A 31 -1.17 -11.80 -3.73
N VAL A 32 -1.03 -10.57 -4.28
CA VAL A 32 -0.65 -10.36 -5.69
C VAL A 32 0.69 -11.04 -5.99
N TYR A 33 1.71 -10.81 -5.16
CA TYR A 33 3.04 -11.37 -5.38
C TYR A 33 3.09 -12.89 -5.25
N SER A 34 2.47 -13.46 -4.21
CA SER A 34 2.45 -14.91 -3.99
C SER A 34 1.70 -15.63 -5.11
N LEU A 35 0.53 -15.12 -5.52
CA LEU A 35 -0.21 -15.69 -6.64
C LEU A 35 0.55 -15.56 -7.96
N TRP A 36 1.15 -14.40 -8.23
CA TRP A 36 1.97 -14.21 -9.44
C TRP A 36 3.14 -15.21 -9.50
N ARG A 37 3.85 -15.41 -8.38
CA ARG A 37 4.94 -16.39 -8.27
C ARG A 37 4.44 -17.81 -8.59
N ARG A 38 3.33 -18.22 -7.96
CA ARG A 38 2.72 -19.55 -8.14
C ARG A 38 2.26 -19.77 -9.59
N LEU A 39 1.54 -18.80 -10.17
CA LEU A 39 1.06 -18.86 -11.56
C LEU A 39 2.21 -18.85 -12.58
N SER A 40 3.35 -18.28 -12.21
CA SER A 40 4.57 -18.27 -13.02
C SER A 40 5.46 -19.51 -12.82
N GLY A 41 5.00 -20.52 -12.07
CA GLY A 41 5.75 -21.74 -11.78
C GLY A 41 6.96 -21.53 -10.85
N ASN A 42 7.04 -20.39 -10.16
CA ASN A 42 8.13 -20.08 -9.24
C ASN A 42 7.81 -20.58 -7.82
N PRO A 43 8.83 -20.88 -7.00
CA PRO A 43 8.65 -21.17 -5.57
C PRO A 43 7.92 -20.02 -4.83
N PRO A 44 7.24 -20.30 -3.70
CA PRO A 44 6.61 -19.28 -2.86
C PRO A 44 7.63 -18.27 -2.31
N PRO A 45 7.19 -17.06 -1.88
CA PRO A 45 8.09 -16.00 -1.42
C PRO A 45 9.13 -16.48 -0.40
N THR A 46 10.39 -16.09 -0.56
CA THR A 46 11.43 -16.30 0.46
C THR A 46 11.36 -15.22 1.53
N ASP A 47 12.04 -15.41 2.67
CA ASP A 47 12.10 -14.39 3.74
C ASP A 47 12.55 -13.03 3.21
N THR A 48 13.64 -12.98 2.44
CA THR A 48 14.15 -11.72 1.87
C THR A 48 13.15 -11.09 0.91
N THR A 49 12.55 -11.87 0.01
CA THR A 49 11.57 -11.31 -0.94
C THR A 49 10.30 -10.83 -0.23
N ALA A 50 9.85 -11.51 0.83
CA ALA A 50 8.70 -11.07 1.61
C ALA A 50 8.99 -9.76 2.35
N LEU A 51 10.19 -9.59 2.92
CA LEU A 51 10.60 -8.32 3.55
C LEU A 51 10.69 -7.17 2.54
N LEU A 52 11.26 -7.41 1.36
CA LEU A 52 11.36 -6.39 0.31
C LEU A 52 10.01 -6.03 -0.29
N LEU A 53 9.12 -7.02 -0.44
CA LEU A 53 7.74 -6.81 -0.83
C LEU A 53 7.02 -5.94 0.20
N ALA A 54 7.09 -6.33 1.49
CA ALA A 54 6.50 -5.56 2.58
C ALA A 54 7.04 -4.13 2.57
N PHE A 55 8.35 -3.95 2.47
CA PHE A 55 8.95 -2.62 2.33
C PHE A 55 8.39 -1.86 1.12
N GLY A 56 8.31 -2.48 -0.06
CA GLY A 56 7.72 -1.88 -1.26
C GLY A 56 6.27 -1.43 -1.05
N THR A 57 5.45 -2.23 -0.33
CA THR A 57 4.06 -1.85 -0.01
C THR A 57 3.94 -0.67 0.94
N GLN A 58 4.99 -0.29 1.67
CA GLN A 58 4.97 0.83 2.61
C GLN A 58 5.84 2.01 2.13
N PHE A 59 6.69 1.79 1.13
CA PHE A 59 7.67 2.75 0.65
C PHE A 59 7.07 4.12 0.31
N PRO A 60 5.92 4.24 -0.37
CA PRO A 60 5.36 5.54 -0.74
C PRO A 60 5.01 6.37 0.49
N ASP A 61 4.32 5.74 1.44
CA ASP A 61 3.94 6.33 2.72
C ASP A 61 5.14 6.74 3.56
N LEU A 62 6.17 5.88 3.62
CA LEU A 62 7.39 6.16 4.38
C LEU A 62 8.19 7.34 3.82
N VAL A 63 7.96 7.72 2.56
CA VAL A 63 8.62 8.87 1.92
C VAL A 63 7.72 10.09 1.93
N ASP A 64 6.52 9.99 1.35
CA ASP A 64 5.68 11.16 1.13
C ASP A 64 5.12 11.72 2.43
N LYS A 65 4.69 10.87 3.38
CA LYS A 65 4.07 11.35 4.63
C LYS A 65 5.04 12.18 5.47
N PRO A 66 6.29 11.75 5.75
CA PRO A 66 7.26 12.62 6.43
C PRO A 66 7.58 13.89 5.66
N LEU A 67 7.82 13.78 4.33
CA LEU A 67 8.17 14.93 3.49
C LEU A 67 7.05 15.99 3.46
N ALA A 68 5.80 15.56 3.46
CA ALA A 68 4.64 16.46 3.48
C ALA A 68 4.34 16.96 4.89
N TRP A 69 4.12 16.05 5.84
CA TRP A 69 3.51 16.37 7.13
C TRP A 69 4.50 16.86 8.18
N THR A 70 5.79 16.56 8.04
CA THR A 70 6.83 17.00 8.97
C THR A 70 7.70 18.09 8.36
N PHE A 71 8.11 17.92 7.11
CA PHE A 71 9.06 18.84 6.46
C PHE A 71 8.40 19.87 5.53
N GLY A 72 7.15 19.64 5.09
CA GLY A 72 6.43 20.57 4.20
C GLY A 72 7.10 20.77 2.83
N VAL A 73 7.90 19.81 2.35
CA VAL A 73 8.69 19.96 1.11
C VAL A 73 7.97 19.43 -0.14
N ILE A 74 6.90 18.67 0.04
CA ILE A 74 6.00 18.24 -1.04
C ILE A 74 4.56 18.63 -0.70
N PRO A 75 3.66 18.75 -1.70
CA PRO A 75 2.33 19.33 -1.50
C PRO A 75 1.44 18.59 -0.50
N ASN A 76 1.51 17.25 -0.47
CA ASN A 76 0.72 16.41 0.44
C ASN A 76 1.36 15.01 0.57
N GLY A 77 0.82 14.19 1.47
CA GLY A 77 1.32 12.83 1.77
C GLY A 77 1.09 11.79 0.67
N ARG A 78 0.54 12.18 -0.49
CA ARG A 78 0.23 11.33 -1.65
C ARG A 78 0.57 12.06 -2.95
N SER A 79 1.86 12.34 -3.16
CA SER A 79 2.35 13.14 -4.29
C SER A 79 3.58 12.51 -4.96
N LEU A 80 4.77 12.68 -4.39
CA LEU A 80 6.04 12.36 -5.05
C LEU A 80 6.18 10.87 -5.36
N THR A 81 6.18 10.03 -4.33
CA THR A 81 6.37 8.58 -4.48
C THR A 81 5.07 7.84 -4.71
N HIS A 82 3.91 8.47 -4.53
CA HIS A 82 2.64 7.91 -4.99
C HIS A 82 2.37 8.14 -6.49
N SER A 83 3.16 8.99 -7.16
CA SER A 83 3.10 9.16 -8.61
C SER A 83 3.55 7.89 -9.34
N ALA A 84 2.81 7.51 -10.40
CA ALA A 84 3.18 6.41 -11.28
C ALA A 84 4.45 6.71 -12.06
N ILE A 85 4.75 7.99 -12.33
CA ILE A 85 5.96 8.44 -13.01
C ILE A 85 7.18 8.16 -12.14
N THR A 86 7.19 8.68 -10.91
CA THR A 86 8.27 8.47 -9.94
C THR A 86 8.43 7.00 -9.61
N THR A 87 7.31 6.31 -9.35
CA THR A 87 7.30 4.87 -9.06
C THR A 87 7.99 4.08 -10.17
N THR A 88 7.62 4.35 -11.43
CA THR A 88 8.19 3.64 -12.58
C THR A 88 9.68 3.93 -12.72
N ILE A 89 10.12 5.18 -12.55
CA ILE A 89 11.55 5.54 -12.58
C ILE A 89 12.32 4.78 -11.51
N ILE A 90 11.82 4.75 -10.26
CA ILE A 90 12.48 4.06 -9.15
C ILE A 90 12.53 2.55 -9.42
N VAL A 91 11.40 1.93 -9.77
CA VAL A 91 11.33 0.48 -9.99
C VAL A 91 12.21 0.05 -11.16
N VAL A 92 12.20 0.78 -12.28
CA VAL A 92 13.09 0.50 -13.43
C VAL A 92 14.55 0.64 -13.02
N THR A 93 14.91 1.66 -12.24
CA THR A 93 16.28 1.85 -11.75
C THR A 93 16.71 0.67 -10.85
N VAL A 94 15.85 0.26 -9.92
CA VAL A 94 16.11 -0.89 -9.03
C VAL A 94 16.26 -2.19 -9.83
N LEU A 95 15.38 -2.42 -10.82
CA LEU A 95 15.47 -3.59 -11.72
C LEU A 95 16.77 -3.58 -12.53
N TYR A 96 17.15 -2.43 -13.07
CA TYR A 96 18.38 -2.27 -13.84
C TYR A 96 19.64 -2.56 -13.01
N VAL A 97 19.69 -2.04 -11.78
CA VAL A 97 20.80 -2.33 -10.85
C VAL A 97 20.81 -3.80 -10.45
N ALA A 98 19.65 -4.37 -10.10
CA ALA A 98 19.54 -5.75 -9.65
C ALA A 98 19.84 -6.77 -10.76
N HIS A 99 19.60 -6.42 -12.03
CA HIS A 99 19.97 -7.22 -13.18
C HIS A 99 21.48 -7.50 -13.21
N ARG A 100 22.31 -6.51 -12.84
CA ARG A 100 23.77 -6.66 -12.82
C ARG A 100 24.30 -7.55 -11.70
N SER A 101 23.49 -7.85 -10.69
CA SER A 101 23.92 -8.61 -9.51
C SER A 101 23.18 -9.94 -9.34
N SER A 102 22.46 -10.41 -10.38
CA SER A 102 21.63 -11.62 -10.33
C SER A 102 20.60 -11.62 -9.18
N ARG A 103 20.10 -10.42 -8.81
CA ARG A 103 19.15 -10.20 -7.71
C ARG A 103 17.77 -9.75 -8.21
N LEU A 104 17.39 -10.14 -9.42
CA LEU A 104 16.12 -9.71 -10.03
C LEU A 104 14.90 -10.07 -9.17
N SER A 105 14.90 -11.20 -8.48
CA SER A 105 13.82 -11.61 -7.58
C SER A 105 13.57 -10.62 -6.44
N TYR A 106 14.61 -9.90 -6.00
CA TYR A 106 14.53 -8.89 -4.95
C TYR A 106 13.89 -7.61 -5.48
N ALA A 107 14.34 -7.18 -6.67
CA ALA A 107 13.80 -6.01 -7.35
C ALA A 107 12.33 -6.23 -7.76
N THR A 108 11.97 -7.43 -8.23
CA THR A 108 10.57 -7.74 -8.56
C THR A 108 9.70 -7.77 -7.31
N ALA A 109 10.18 -8.29 -6.17
CA ALA A 109 9.41 -8.25 -4.93
C ALA A 109 9.13 -6.81 -4.47
N PHE A 110 10.17 -5.97 -4.42
CA PHE A 110 10.01 -4.55 -4.11
C PHE A 110 9.06 -3.84 -5.08
N GLY A 111 9.27 -4.02 -6.39
CA GLY A 111 8.47 -3.38 -7.43
C GLY A 111 7.02 -3.82 -7.41
N THR A 112 6.73 -5.11 -7.22
CA THR A 112 5.34 -5.59 -7.05
C THR A 112 4.69 -4.94 -5.84
N GLY A 113 5.40 -4.86 -4.70
CA GLY A 113 4.86 -4.21 -3.50
C GLY A 113 4.54 -2.75 -3.73
N TYR A 114 5.45 -2.02 -4.38
CA TYR A 114 5.30 -0.61 -4.70
C TYR A 114 4.11 -0.37 -5.65
N TYR A 115 4.01 -1.11 -6.76
CA TYR A 115 2.85 -0.98 -7.65
C TYR A 115 1.54 -1.42 -6.99
N SER A 116 1.55 -2.46 -6.15
CA SER A 116 0.37 -2.86 -5.38
C SER A 116 -0.11 -1.76 -4.43
N HIS A 117 0.81 -0.96 -3.87
CA HIS A 117 0.44 0.21 -3.08
C HIS A 117 -0.37 1.21 -3.91
N LEU A 118 0.19 1.65 -5.05
CA LEU A 118 -0.47 2.61 -5.96
C LEU A 118 -1.82 2.10 -6.47
N ILE A 119 -1.89 0.82 -6.84
CA ILE A 119 -3.14 0.20 -7.29
C ILE A 119 -4.17 0.26 -6.18
N GLY A 120 -3.80 -0.16 -4.97
CA GLY A 120 -4.69 -0.13 -3.82
C GLY A 120 -5.27 1.27 -3.57
N ASP A 121 -4.42 2.26 -3.63
CA ASP A 121 -4.77 3.67 -3.50
C ASP A 121 -5.69 4.16 -4.63
N ALA A 122 -5.51 3.66 -5.85
CA ALA A 122 -6.32 4.04 -7.02
C ALA A 122 -7.67 3.30 -7.08
N LEU A 123 -7.86 2.18 -6.37
CA LEU A 123 -9.07 1.35 -6.49
C LEU A 123 -10.35 2.12 -6.13
N ASN A 124 -10.38 2.81 -4.98
CA ASN A 124 -11.56 3.55 -4.55
C ASN A 124 -11.90 4.71 -5.52
N PRO A 125 -10.96 5.61 -5.88
CA PRO A 125 -11.19 6.63 -6.90
C PRO A 125 -11.67 6.08 -8.24
N LEU A 126 -11.08 4.95 -8.68
CA LEU A 126 -11.44 4.32 -9.95
C LEU A 126 -12.87 3.77 -9.92
N LEU A 127 -13.25 3.05 -8.85
CA LEU A 127 -14.61 2.52 -8.66
C LEU A 127 -15.64 3.64 -8.47
N GLY A 128 -15.24 4.76 -7.86
CA GLY A 128 -16.05 5.96 -7.73
C GLY A 128 -16.11 6.83 -8.99
N GLY A 129 -15.33 6.53 -10.03
CA GLY A 129 -15.26 7.32 -11.27
C GLY A 129 -14.59 8.69 -11.10
N SER A 130 -13.81 8.90 -10.04
CA SER A 130 -13.16 10.18 -9.75
C SER A 130 -11.82 10.32 -10.46
N LEU A 131 -11.83 10.91 -11.66
CA LEU A 131 -10.60 11.23 -12.40
C LEU A 131 -9.72 12.27 -11.68
N TYR A 132 -10.34 13.17 -10.91
CA TYR A 132 -9.62 14.15 -10.10
C TYR A 132 -8.76 13.46 -9.04
N GLU A 133 -9.35 12.52 -8.27
CA GLU A 133 -8.64 11.80 -7.22
C GLU A 133 -7.58 10.82 -7.77
N LEU A 134 -7.64 10.46 -9.05
CA LEU A 134 -6.58 9.71 -9.75
C LEU A 134 -5.41 10.58 -10.21
N GLY A 135 -5.54 11.92 -10.11
CA GLY A 135 -4.51 12.88 -10.52
C GLY A 135 -3.14 12.67 -9.87
N PHE A 136 -3.09 12.12 -8.65
CA PHE A 136 -1.83 11.82 -7.95
C PHE A 136 -0.90 10.93 -8.79
N LEU A 137 -1.44 10.02 -9.61
CA LEU A 137 -0.66 9.12 -10.46
C LEU A 137 0.19 9.88 -11.49
N LEU A 138 -0.26 11.08 -11.88
CA LEU A 138 0.37 11.90 -12.92
C LEU A 138 1.18 13.07 -12.36
N TRP A 139 1.23 13.25 -11.03
CA TRP A 139 2.06 14.29 -10.43
C TRP A 139 3.54 14.09 -10.82
N PRO A 140 4.31 15.14 -11.16
CA PRO A 140 3.99 16.57 -11.12
C PRO A 140 3.45 17.14 -12.44
N LEU A 141 3.02 16.32 -13.40
CA LEU A 141 2.50 16.80 -14.69
C LEU A 141 1.11 17.44 -14.56
N VAL A 142 0.37 17.10 -13.50
CA VAL A 142 -0.90 17.71 -13.12
C VAL A 142 -0.79 18.31 -11.72
N PRO A 143 -1.64 19.30 -11.37
CA PRO A 143 -1.67 19.86 -10.02
C PRO A 143 -1.87 18.79 -8.95
N ALA A 144 -1.23 18.97 -7.80
CA ALA A 144 -1.44 18.10 -6.66
C ALA A 144 -2.90 18.16 -6.18
N ILE A 145 -3.43 17.03 -5.75
CA ILE A 145 -4.76 16.95 -5.16
C ILE A 145 -4.72 17.59 -3.77
N ASP A 146 -5.68 18.45 -3.48
CA ASP A 146 -5.90 18.94 -2.13
C ASP A 146 -6.71 17.92 -1.34
N TYR A 147 -6.06 17.26 -0.38
CA TYR A 147 -6.67 16.28 0.53
C TYR A 147 -7.02 16.90 1.90
N GLY A 148 -6.68 18.16 2.14
CA GLY A 148 -6.70 18.79 3.46
C GLY A 148 -5.51 18.37 4.36
N ASP A 149 -5.12 19.28 5.25
CA ASP A 149 -3.96 19.12 6.14
C ASP A 149 -4.35 18.38 7.44
N GLY A 150 -4.34 17.06 7.41
CA GLY A 150 -4.57 16.26 8.63
C GLY A 150 -3.31 15.91 9.44
N GLY A 151 -2.19 15.72 8.74
CA GLY A 151 -0.98 15.12 9.32
C GLY A 151 -1.23 13.70 9.88
N PHE A 152 -0.24 13.13 10.57
CA PHE A 152 -0.36 11.79 11.15
C PHE A 152 -1.53 11.69 12.15
N LEU A 153 -1.70 12.69 13.02
CA LEU A 153 -2.68 12.62 14.11
C LEU A 153 -4.13 12.64 13.61
N ALA A 154 -4.47 13.48 12.62
CA ALA A 154 -5.83 13.45 12.07
C ALA A 154 -6.10 12.13 11.34
N HIS A 155 -5.13 11.62 10.58
CA HIS A 155 -5.28 10.34 9.89
C HIS A 155 -5.54 9.17 10.86
N PHE A 156 -4.90 9.16 12.04
CA PHE A 156 -5.20 8.18 13.08
C PHE A 156 -6.53 8.44 13.79
N ALA A 157 -6.92 9.70 13.98
CA ALA A 157 -8.20 10.07 14.59
C ALA A 157 -9.41 9.66 13.72
N GLU A 158 -9.21 9.52 12.42
CA GLU A 158 -10.21 9.01 11.47
C GLU A 158 -10.42 7.48 11.54
N LEU A 159 -9.61 6.74 12.32
CA LEU A 159 -9.78 5.29 12.48
C LEU A 159 -11.02 4.96 13.32
N GLU A 160 -12.14 4.70 12.66
CA GLU A 160 -13.36 4.18 13.30
C GLU A 160 -13.49 2.66 13.16
N LEU A 161 -13.49 1.95 14.29
CA LEU A 161 -13.68 0.49 14.35
C LEU A 161 -15.16 0.11 14.23
N THR A 162 -15.75 0.34 13.06
CA THR A 162 -17.13 -0.09 12.78
C THR A 162 -17.21 -1.61 12.55
N PRO A 163 -18.36 -2.26 12.81
CA PRO A 163 -18.53 -3.69 12.51
C PRO A 163 -18.23 -4.03 11.04
N LEU A 164 -18.62 -3.17 10.11
CA LEU A 164 -18.34 -3.33 8.68
C LEU A 164 -16.84 -3.24 8.39
N PHE A 165 -16.13 -2.31 9.02
CA PHE A 165 -14.68 -2.20 8.91
C PHE A 165 -13.96 -3.47 9.39
N VAL A 166 -14.37 -4.02 10.54
CA VAL A 166 -13.83 -5.28 11.06
C VAL A 166 -14.10 -6.44 10.10
N VAL A 167 -15.32 -6.58 9.57
CA VAL A 167 -15.64 -7.61 8.58
C VAL A 167 -14.78 -7.48 7.32
N ARG A 168 -14.59 -6.26 6.80
CA ARG A 168 -13.71 -6.00 5.65
C ARG A 168 -12.28 -6.44 5.91
N ILE A 169 -11.73 -6.13 7.10
CA ILE A 169 -10.41 -6.59 7.50
C ILE A 169 -10.36 -8.12 7.52
N LEU A 170 -11.30 -8.78 8.19
CA LEU A 170 -11.28 -10.24 8.33
C LEU A 170 -11.38 -10.97 6.99
N VAL A 171 -12.25 -10.50 6.09
CA VAL A 171 -12.43 -11.09 4.76
C VAL A 171 -11.16 -11.02 3.91
N LEU A 172 -10.32 -10.00 4.08
CA LEU A 172 -9.05 -9.87 3.37
C LEU A 172 -7.90 -10.56 4.11
N ALA A 173 -7.83 -10.37 5.43
CA ALA A 173 -6.72 -10.83 6.26
C ALA A 173 -6.71 -12.35 6.43
N VAL A 174 -7.88 -12.99 6.61
CA VAL A 174 -7.94 -14.45 6.84
C VAL A 174 -7.43 -15.24 5.64
N PRO A 175 -7.92 -15.03 4.39
CA PRO A 175 -7.38 -15.74 3.23
C PRO A 175 -5.90 -15.43 2.98
N ALA A 176 -5.48 -14.18 3.19
CA ALA A 176 -4.07 -13.81 3.04
C ALA A 176 -3.18 -14.50 4.08
N ALA A 177 -3.63 -14.61 5.33
CA ALA A 177 -2.93 -15.33 6.38
C ALA A 177 -2.84 -16.83 6.05
N LEU A 178 -3.92 -17.44 5.57
CA LEU A 178 -3.91 -18.84 5.13
C LEU A 178 -2.93 -19.06 3.97
N LEU A 179 -2.89 -18.15 2.99
CA LEU A 179 -1.93 -18.18 1.90
C LEU A 179 -0.49 -18.05 2.41
N TRP A 180 -0.24 -17.11 3.33
CA TRP A 180 1.07 -16.89 3.94
C TRP A 180 1.55 -18.10 4.75
N ILE A 181 0.65 -18.77 5.47
CA ILE A 181 0.94 -20.03 6.16
C ILE A 181 1.25 -21.14 5.14
N ALA A 182 0.47 -21.23 4.06
CA ALA A 182 0.70 -22.20 2.99
C ALA A 182 2.01 -21.95 2.22
N ASP A 183 2.51 -20.72 2.23
CA ASP A 183 3.83 -20.33 1.70
C ASP A 183 4.98 -20.61 2.67
N GLY A 184 4.70 -21.10 3.89
CA GLY A 184 5.72 -21.42 4.89
C GLY A 184 6.12 -20.26 5.81
N THR A 185 5.25 -19.25 5.97
CA THR A 185 5.46 -18.07 6.82
C THR A 185 6.70 -17.22 6.49
N PRO A 186 6.93 -16.87 5.22
CA PRO A 186 8.11 -16.09 4.84
C PRO A 186 8.14 -14.72 5.51
N GLY A 187 9.35 -14.27 5.87
CA GLY A 187 9.65 -13.01 6.56
C GLY A 187 9.92 -13.19 8.05
N THR A 188 9.75 -14.39 8.60
CA THR A 188 9.86 -14.66 10.05
C THR A 188 11.17 -15.33 10.47
N ALA A 189 12.07 -15.65 9.54
CA ALA A 189 13.33 -16.30 9.88
C ALA A 189 14.17 -15.51 10.90
N LEU A 190 14.20 -14.18 10.82
CA LEU A 190 14.89 -13.34 11.80
C LEU A 190 14.29 -13.50 13.20
N LEU A 191 12.96 -13.50 13.31
CA LEU A 191 12.26 -13.69 14.58
C LEU A 191 12.50 -15.09 15.16
N ARG A 192 12.47 -16.12 14.31
CA ARG A 192 12.81 -17.50 14.70
C ARG A 192 14.25 -17.62 15.19
N TRP A 193 15.19 -16.95 14.52
CA TRP A 193 16.60 -16.93 14.91
C TRP A 193 16.81 -16.22 16.26
N VAL A 194 16.19 -15.05 16.47
CA VAL A 194 16.28 -14.33 17.77
C VAL A 194 15.69 -15.18 18.90
N ARG A 195 14.51 -15.77 18.68
CA ARG A 195 13.86 -16.62 19.68
C ARG A 195 14.74 -17.80 20.08
N THR A 196 15.24 -18.55 19.11
CA THR A 196 16.10 -19.73 19.36
C THR A 196 17.46 -19.37 19.98
N ARG A 197 17.95 -18.14 19.78
CA ARG A 197 19.26 -17.71 20.28
C ARG A 197 19.22 -17.09 21.68
N PHE A 198 18.11 -16.45 22.07
CA PHE A 198 18.04 -15.64 23.30
C PHE A 198 16.92 -15.99 24.27
N ILE A 199 15.99 -16.86 23.89
CA ILE A 199 14.91 -17.35 24.78
C ILE A 199 15.01 -18.88 24.82
N PRO A 200 15.73 -19.46 25.80
CA PRO A 200 15.71 -20.91 26.03
C PRO A 200 14.29 -21.36 26.42
N GLU A 201 13.90 -22.56 26.00
CA GLU A 201 12.65 -23.20 26.44
C GLU A 201 12.66 -23.55 27.93
#